data_AF-A0A2N6ESZ2-F1
#
_entry.id   AF-A0A2N6ESZ2-F1
#
_cell.length_a   1.000
_cell.length_b   1.000
_cell.length_c   1.000
_cell.angle_alpha   90.00
_cell.angle_beta   90.00
_cell.angle_gamma   90.00
#
_symmetry.space_group_name_H-M   'P 1'
#
loop_
_entity.id
_entity.type
_entity.pdbx_description
1 polymer ?
#
loop_
_entity_poly.entity_id
_entity_poly.type
_entity_poly.pdbx_seq_one_letter_code
_entity_poly.pdbx_strand_id
1 'polypeptide(L)'
;MDDLSHARQHRWQRLVMQLQQEYLALPQAEKGWISLRLQELERLQQALDSLFRKAGGETACAGCEGACCAKGHNHMLLPNLLAYLQQGQLPPTADFSQTCPWLGAKGCLHGVVLRPYNCVTFLCATLEERLSSEDVEEFYRLDRELRLCYLSFTEHYAGGGMSGLLIQAERLAGRPFLETPSRSRQPQQEPI
;
A
#
# COMPACT_ATOMS: atom_id res chain seq x y z
N MET A 1 -6.44 -26.70 0.69
CA MET A 1 -6.24 -25.24 0.83
C MET A 1 -4.78 -24.87 0.57
N ASP A 2 -3.83 -25.73 0.92
CA ASP A 2 -2.37 -25.55 0.74
C ASP A 2 -1.93 -25.17 -0.69
N ASP A 3 -2.53 -25.77 -1.72
CA ASP A 3 -2.16 -25.52 -3.13
C ASP A 3 -2.32 -24.04 -3.54
N LEU A 4 -3.40 -23.38 -3.10
CA LEU A 4 -3.65 -21.97 -3.39
C LEU A 4 -2.67 -21.04 -2.67
N SER A 5 -2.30 -21.36 -1.43
CA SER A 5 -1.33 -20.59 -0.64
C SER A 5 0.08 -20.71 -1.22
N HIS A 6 0.50 -21.91 -1.62
CA HIS A 6 1.79 -22.11 -2.31
C HIS A 6 1.85 -21.38 -3.66
N ALA A 7 0.78 -21.47 -4.46
CA ALA A 7 0.69 -20.75 -5.73
C ALA A 7 0.75 -19.22 -5.54
N ARG A 8 0.16 -18.68 -4.46
CA ARG A 8 0.26 -17.25 -4.11
C ARG A 8 1.66 -16.87 -3.65
N GLN A 9 2.30 -17.69 -2.80
CA GLN A 9 3.67 -17.46 -2.35
C GLN A 9 4.63 -17.34 -3.54
N HIS A 10 4.56 -18.29 -4.47
CA HIS A 10 5.41 -18.29 -5.65
C HIS A 10 5.12 -17.08 -6.57
N ARG A 11 3.85 -16.70 -6.74
CA ARG A 11 3.48 -15.48 -7.49
C ARG A 11 4.02 -14.22 -6.84
N TRP A 12 3.93 -14.10 -5.52
CA TRP A 12 4.46 -12.97 -4.76
C TRP A 12 5.97 -12.84 -4.93
N GLN A 13 6.72 -13.94 -4.79
CA GLN A 13 8.18 -13.94 -4.97
C GLN A 13 8.58 -13.48 -6.38
N ARG A 14 7.92 -14.00 -7.42
CA ARG A 14 8.16 -13.56 -8.80
C ARG A 14 7.86 -12.09 -9.02
N LEU A 15 6.76 -11.60 -8.47
CA LEU A 15 6.37 -10.20 -8.54
C LEU A 15 7.41 -9.29 -7.89
N VAL A 16 7.90 -9.64 -6.70
CA VAL A 16 8.93 -8.86 -5.99
C VAL A 16 10.22 -8.80 -6.79
N MET A 17 10.66 -9.92 -7.37
CA MET A 17 11.86 -9.95 -8.23
C MET A 17 11.66 -9.10 -9.49
N GLN A 18 10.50 -9.18 -10.14
CA GLN A 18 10.19 -8.37 -11.31
C GLN A 18 10.22 -6.88 -10.97
N LEU A 19 9.52 -6.44 -9.91
CA LEU A 19 9.49 -5.04 -9.51
C LEU A 19 10.85 -4.50 -9.06
N GLN A 20 11.68 -5.34 -8.44
CA GLN A 20 13.07 -4.99 -8.14
C GLN A 20 13.86 -4.70 -9.42
N GLN A 21 13.76 -5.56 -10.44
CA GLN A 21 14.44 -5.36 -11.72
C GLN A 21 13.94 -4.10 -12.44
N GLU A 22 12.61 -3.90 -12.49
CA GLU A 22 12.00 -2.71 -13.07
C GLU A 22 12.47 -1.43 -12.36
N TYR A 23 12.45 -1.42 -11.02
CA TYR A 23 12.90 -0.28 -10.23
C TYR A 23 14.38 0.03 -10.45
N LEU A 24 15.23 -0.99 -10.51
CA LEU A 24 16.67 -0.81 -10.78
C LEU A 24 16.90 -0.16 -12.15
N ALA A 25 16.14 -0.56 -13.17
CA ALA A 25 16.20 -0.05 -14.53
C ALA A 25 15.59 1.36 -14.71
N LEU A 26 14.84 1.87 -13.72
CA LEU A 26 14.23 3.19 -13.82
C LEU A 26 15.27 4.33 -13.95
N PRO A 27 15.00 5.34 -14.78
CA PRO A 27 15.77 6.58 -14.82
C PRO A 27 15.80 7.28 -13.46
N GLN A 28 16.85 8.06 -13.21
CA GLN A 28 16.98 8.81 -11.95
C GLN A 28 15.84 9.80 -11.71
N ALA A 29 15.28 10.38 -12.77
CA ALA A 29 14.11 11.27 -12.66
C ALA A 29 12.89 10.55 -12.08
N GLU A 30 12.62 9.32 -12.54
CA GLU A 30 11.52 8.50 -12.04
C GLU A 30 11.75 8.09 -10.58
N LYS A 31 12.97 7.69 -10.22
CA LYS A 31 13.33 7.42 -8.82
C LYS A 31 13.17 8.65 -7.93
N GLY A 32 13.47 9.84 -8.45
CA GLY A 32 13.23 11.12 -7.78
C GLY A 32 11.75 11.39 -7.55
N TRP A 33 10.90 11.17 -8.57
CA TRP A 33 9.45 11.30 -8.45
C TRP A 33 8.88 10.33 -7.40
N ILE A 34 9.28 9.06 -7.45
CA ILE A 34 8.89 8.04 -6.46
C ILE A 34 9.27 8.52 -5.06
N SER A 35 10.52 8.95 -4.86
CA SER A 35 11.03 9.38 -3.55
C SER A 35 10.20 10.51 -2.94
N LEU A 36 9.88 11.54 -3.72
CA LEU A 36 9.04 12.65 -3.26
C LEU A 36 7.64 12.18 -2.82
N ARG A 37 7.02 11.26 -3.56
CA ARG A 37 5.70 10.71 -3.22
C ARG A 37 5.76 9.81 -2.00
N LEU A 38 6.80 9.01 -1.86
CA LEU A 38 6.99 8.13 -0.70
C LEU A 38 7.26 8.91 0.59
N GLN A 39 7.99 10.04 0.52
CA GLN A 39 8.17 10.93 1.67
C GLN A 39 6.84 11.50 2.16
N GLU A 40 5.95 11.88 1.24
CA GLU A 40 4.62 12.37 1.61
C GLU A 40 3.74 11.27 2.21
N LEU A 41 3.78 10.06 1.65
CA LEU A 41 3.11 8.89 2.24
C LEU A 41 3.63 8.60 3.65
N GLU A 42 4.94 8.65 3.86
CA GLU A 42 5.56 8.44 5.18
C GLU A 42 5.03 9.48 6.19
N ARG A 43 5.08 10.76 5.85
CA ARG A 43 4.59 11.85 6.71
C ARG A 43 3.12 11.67 7.09
N LEU A 44 2.26 11.38 6.12
CA LEU A 44 0.84 11.18 6.34
C LEU A 44 0.55 9.95 7.20
N GLN A 45 1.27 8.85 6.99
CA GLN A 45 1.09 7.63 7.79
C GLN A 45 1.57 7.80 9.22
N GLN A 46 2.65 8.57 9.45
CA GLN A 46 3.08 8.92 10.81
C GLN A 46 2.02 9.75 11.54
N ALA A 47 1.39 10.70 10.83
CA ALA A 47 0.30 11.52 11.40
C ALA A 47 -0.93 10.66 11.76
N LEU A 48 -1.34 9.76 10.86
CA LEU A 48 -2.44 8.80 11.13
C LEU A 48 -2.12 7.88 12.32
N ASP A 49 -0.87 7.39 12.41
CA ASP A 49 -0.43 6.56 13.53
C ASP A 49 -0.43 7.31 14.86
N SER A 50 -0.11 8.61 14.85
CA SER A 50 -0.25 9.45 16.04
C SER A 50 -1.69 9.47 16.55
N LEU A 51 -2.68 9.65 15.67
CA LEU A 51 -4.10 9.60 16.02
C LEU A 51 -4.51 8.20 16.49
N PHE A 52 -4.05 7.14 15.82
CA PHE A 52 -4.27 5.75 16.24
C PHE A 52 -3.77 5.49 17.66
N ARG A 53 -2.55 5.93 17.98
CA ARG A 53 -1.98 5.79 19.33
C ARG A 53 -2.72 6.65 20.35
N LYS A 54 -3.10 7.88 19.99
CA LYS A 54 -3.91 8.78 20.83
C LYS A 54 -5.24 8.13 21.23
N ALA A 55 -5.88 7.41 20.31
CA ALA A 55 -7.11 6.64 20.57
C ALA A 55 -6.88 5.34 21.38
N GLY A 56 -5.64 5.02 21.77
CA GLY A 56 -5.30 3.77 22.43
C GLY A 56 -5.42 2.54 21.51
N GLY A 57 -5.07 2.73 20.23
CA GLY A 57 -5.18 1.73 19.17
C GLY A 57 -4.54 0.39 19.49
N GLU A 58 -3.34 0.39 20.08
CA GLU A 58 -2.61 -0.84 20.42
C GLU A 58 -3.42 -1.73 21.37
N THR A 59 -3.94 -1.15 22.45
CA THR A 59 -4.76 -1.86 23.45
C THR A 59 -6.10 -2.29 22.86
N ALA A 60 -6.75 -1.42 22.09
CA ALA A 60 -8.04 -1.73 21.45
C ALA A 60 -7.92 -2.89 20.45
N CYS A 61 -6.87 -2.88 19.61
CA CYS A 61 -6.65 -3.93 18.62
C CYS A 61 -6.27 -5.27 19.24
N ALA A 62 -5.52 -5.27 20.35
CA ALA A 62 -5.24 -6.50 21.11
C ALA A 62 -6.52 -7.14 21.64
N GLY A 63 -7.51 -6.34 22.05
CA GLY A 63 -8.80 -6.81 22.55
C GLY A 63 -9.74 -7.39 21.48
N CYS A 64 -9.56 -7.03 20.19
CA CYS A 64 -10.36 -7.56 19.08
C CYS A 64 -9.63 -8.60 18.22
N GLU A 65 -8.46 -9.06 18.69
CA GLU A 65 -7.62 -10.07 18.04
C GLU A 65 -7.30 -9.76 16.56
N GLY A 66 -7.26 -8.48 16.19
CA GLY A 66 -6.92 -8.07 14.83
C GLY A 66 -7.95 -8.49 13.77
N ALA A 67 -9.24 -8.47 14.09
CA ALA A 67 -10.31 -8.78 13.13
C ALA A 67 -10.21 -7.99 11.80
N CYS A 68 -9.75 -6.74 11.85
CA CYS A 68 -9.47 -5.95 10.65
C CYS A 68 -8.25 -6.47 9.87
N CYS A 69 -7.19 -6.89 10.56
CA CYS A 69 -6.00 -7.49 9.94
C CYS A 69 -6.37 -8.77 9.18
N ALA A 70 -7.33 -9.56 9.65
CA ALA A 70 -7.77 -10.78 8.96
C ALA A 70 -8.31 -10.55 7.52
N LYS A 71 -8.56 -9.30 7.11
CA LYS A 71 -8.95 -8.93 5.74
C LYS A 71 -7.78 -8.48 4.87
N GLY A 72 -6.56 -8.44 5.40
CA GLY A 72 -5.38 -7.84 4.79
C GLY A 72 -4.70 -8.62 3.65
N HIS A 73 -5.28 -9.73 3.20
CA HIS A 73 -4.60 -10.68 2.31
C HIS A 73 -4.02 -10.07 1.03
N ASN A 74 -4.70 -9.09 0.45
CA ASN A 74 -4.30 -8.45 -0.81
C ASN A 74 -4.00 -6.95 -0.63
N HIS A 75 -3.71 -6.49 0.58
CA HIS A 75 -3.59 -5.04 0.81
C HIS A 75 -2.31 -4.44 0.24
N MET A 76 -1.23 -5.20 0.05
CA MET A 76 0.06 -4.66 -0.36
C MET A 76 -0.03 -3.97 -1.74
N LEU A 77 0.25 -2.66 -1.77
CA LEU A 77 0.19 -1.84 -2.99
C LEU A 77 1.60 -1.56 -3.54
N LEU A 78 1.65 -1.09 -4.79
CA LEU A 78 2.90 -0.73 -5.45
C LEU A 78 3.78 0.25 -4.64
N PRO A 79 3.25 1.36 -4.08
CA PRO A 79 4.08 2.32 -3.33
C PRO A 79 4.74 1.69 -2.11
N ASN A 80 4.06 0.75 -1.45
CA ASN A 80 4.61 0.07 -0.27
C ASN A 80 5.84 -0.77 -0.63
N LEU A 81 5.82 -1.47 -1.77
CA LEU A 81 6.97 -2.25 -2.23
C LEU A 81 8.10 -1.33 -2.72
N LEU A 82 7.76 -0.25 -3.42
CA LEU A 82 8.73 0.76 -3.84
C LEU A 82 9.46 1.40 -2.65
N ALA A 83 8.78 1.58 -1.52
CA ALA A 83 9.42 2.08 -0.30
C ALA A 83 10.51 1.16 0.26
N TYR A 84 10.30 -0.16 0.23
CA TYR A 84 11.35 -1.13 0.55
C TYR A 84 12.51 -1.05 -0.45
N LEU A 85 12.19 -1.06 -1.74
CA LEU A 85 13.20 -1.06 -2.80
C LEU A 85 14.06 0.21 -2.80
N GLN A 86 13.47 1.38 -2.51
CA GLN A 86 14.19 2.65 -2.35
C GLN A 86 15.21 2.60 -1.21
N GLN A 87 14.94 1.82 -0.15
CA GLN A 87 15.84 1.63 0.98
C GLN A 87 16.88 0.53 0.73
N GLY A 88 16.89 -0.09 -0.47
CA GLY A 88 17.73 -1.25 -0.76
C GLY A 88 17.31 -2.51 0.02
N GLN A 89 16.05 -2.57 0.46
CA GLN A 89 15.50 -3.65 1.27
C GLN A 89 14.43 -4.43 0.49
N LEU A 90 14.10 -5.62 1.01
CA LEU A 90 12.95 -6.41 0.60
C LEU A 90 11.87 -6.36 1.69
N PRO A 91 10.58 -6.51 1.33
CA PRO A 91 9.54 -6.65 2.34
C PRO A 91 9.79 -7.90 3.21
N PRO A 92 9.20 -7.96 4.42
CA PRO A 92 9.21 -9.15 5.26
C PRO A 92 8.75 -10.39 4.48
N THR A 93 9.13 -11.57 4.97
CA THR A 93 8.64 -12.81 4.35
C THR A 93 7.13 -12.93 4.59
N ALA A 94 6.38 -12.96 3.49
CA ALA A 94 4.93 -13.17 3.51
C ALA A 94 4.59 -14.63 3.84
N ASP A 95 3.52 -14.85 4.59
CA ASP A 95 2.93 -16.16 4.84
C ASP A 95 1.49 -16.23 4.32
N PHE A 96 1.32 -16.64 3.06
CA PHE A 96 -0.01 -16.75 2.44
C PHE A 96 -0.88 -17.90 2.96
N SER A 97 -0.42 -18.67 3.96
CA SER A 97 -1.30 -19.59 4.70
C SER A 97 -2.18 -18.85 5.72
N GLN A 98 -1.78 -17.64 6.13
CA GLN A 98 -2.53 -16.82 7.06
C GLN A 98 -3.61 -15.97 6.37
N THR A 99 -4.56 -15.49 7.17
CA THR A 99 -5.60 -14.54 6.71
C THR A 99 -4.98 -13.23 6.23
N CYS A 100 -3.94 -12.76 6.93
CA CYS A 100 -3.05 -11.70 6.48
C CYS A 100 -1.61 -12.23 6.39
N PRO A 101 -0.99 -12.20 5.19
CA PRO A 101 0.38 -12.65 5.01
C PRO A 101 1.44 -11.89 5.81
N TRP A 102 1.07 -10.73 6.34
CA TRP A 102 1.94 -9.79 7.02
C TRP A 102 1.73 -9.77 8.54
N LEU A 103 0.87 -10.64 9.07
CA LEU A 103 0.62 -10.72 10.49
C LEU A 103 1.63 -11.69 11.14
N GLY A 104 2.42 -11.17 12.08
CA GLY A 104 3.32 -11.96 12.90
C GLY A 104 2.83 -12.06 14.35
N ALA A 105 3.59 -12.79 15.17
CA ALA A 105 3.23 -13.05 16.58
C ALA A 105 3.08 -11.78 17.44
N LYS A 106 3.71 -10.66 17.04
CA LYS A 106 3.66 -9.37 17.77
C LYS A 106 2.89 -8.29 17.00
N GLY A 107 2.05 -8.68 16.03
CA GLY A 107 1.33 -7.76 15.15
C GLY A 107 1.93 -7.70 13.75
N CYS A 108 1.62 -6.63 13.00
CA CYS A 108 2.04 -6.51 11.61
C CYS A 108 3.57 -6.45 11.47
N LEU A 109 4.11 -7.22 10.53
CA LEU A 109 5.53 -7.28 10.20
C LEU A 109 6.03 -5.98 9.52
N HIS A 110 5.12 -5.18 8.96
CA HIS A 110 5.44 -3.87 8.41
C HIS A 110 5.48 -2.82 9.51
N GLY A 111 6.57 -2.04 9.53
CA GLY A 111 6.60 -0.76 10.23
C GLY A 111 5.49 0.16 9.69
N VAL A 112 4.99 1.04 10.55
CA VAL A 112 3.81 1.91 10.30
C VAL A 112 3.86 2.57 8.92
N VAL A 113 4.99 3.17 8.55
CA VAL A 113 5.15 3.94 7.31
C VAL A 113 5.26 3.08 6.04
N LEU A 114 5.32 1.75 6.21
CA LEU A 114 5.37 0.77 5.13
C LEU A 114 4.07 -0.04 5.04
N ARG A 115 3.12 0.19 5.95
CA ARG A 115 1.83 -0.51 5.95
C ARG A 115 0.98 -0.04 4.76
N PRO A 116 0.17 -0.93 4.17
CA PRO A 116 -0.71 -0.52 3.08
C PRO A 116 -1.78 0.49 3.50
N TYR A 117 -2.28 1.28 2.53
CA TYR A 117 -3.35 2.27 2.71
C TYR A 117 -4.49 1.79 3.62
N ASN A 118 -5.18 0.69 3.26
CA ASN A 118 -6.31 0.17 4.05
C ASN A 118 -5.94 -0.22 5.49
N CYS A 119 -4.67 -0.52 5.77
CA CYS A 119 -4.20 -0.92 7.09
C CYS A 119 -3.96 0.27 8.02
N VAL A 120 -3.87 1.50 7.49
CA VAL A 120 -3.61 2.73 8.25
C VAL A 120 -4.77 3.71 8.20
N THR A 121 -5.74 3.51 7.30
CA THR A 121 -6.93 4.37 7.15
C THR A 121 -8.23 3.75 7.67
N PHE A 122 -8.16 2.55 8.27
CA PHE A 122 -9.32 1.97 8.94
C PHE A 122 -9.44 2.50 10.38
N LEU A 123 -10.45 3.34 10.62
CA LEU A 123 -10.85 3.79 11.95
C LEU A 123 -12.12 3.03 12.37
N CYS A 124 -12.03 2.17 13.38
CA CYS A 124 -13.21 1.48 13.90
C CYS A 124 -13.97 2.36 14.90
N ALA A 125 -15.26 2.06 15.13
CA ALA A 125 -16.10 2.80 16.05
C ALA A 125 -15.47 2.98 17.45
N THR A 126 -14.83 1.93 17.98
CA THR A 126 -14.15 2.00 19.29
C THR A 126 -13.01 3.02 19.34
N LEU A 127 -12.29 3.22 18.24
CA LEU A 127 -11.22 4.22 18.17
C LEU A 127 -11.79 5.61 17.92
N GLU A 128 -12.77 5.71 17.04
CA GLU A 128 -13.47 6.96 16.72
C GLU A 128 -14.11 7.58 17.98
N GLU A 129 -14.77 6.77 18.81
CA GLU A 129 -15.37 7.20 20.10
C GLU A 129 -14.37 7.71 21.13
N ARG A 130 -13.06 7.41 20.96
CA ARG A 130 -11.99 7.82 21.87
C ARG A 130 -11.24 9.06 21.39
N LEU A 131 -11.52 9.53 20.18
CA LEU A 131 -10.95 10.73 19.60
C LEU A 131 -11.88 11.92 19.86
N SER A 132 -11.33 13.13 19.91
CA SER A 132 -12.16 14.33 19.86
C SER A 132 -12.73 14.55 18.46
N SER A 133 -13.74 15.40 18.33
CA SER A 133 -14.28 15.75 17.01
C SER A 133 -13.21 16.32 16.08
N GLU A 134 -12.29 17.14 16.60
CA GLU A 134 -11.17 17.71 15.84
C GLU A 134 -10.19 16.63 15.37
N ASP A 135 -9.90 15.64 16.22
CA ASP A 135 -9.03 14.52 15.84
C ASP A 135 -9.66 13.64 14.75
N VAL A 136 -10.98 13.45 14.78
CA VAL A 136 -11.73 12.70 13.76
C VAL A 136 -11.74 13.46 12.44
N GLU A 137 -11.98 14.77 12.46
CA GLU A 137 -11.89 15.63 11.28
C GLU A 137 -10.49 15.58 10.66
N GLU A 138 -9.46 15.65 11.50
CA GLU A 138 -8.06 15.54 11.09
C GLU A 138 -7.76 14.17 10.49
N PHE A 139 -8.25 13.08 11.10
CA PHE A 139 -8.11 11.73 10.55
C PHE A 139 -8.64 11.65 9.11
N TYR A 140 -9.87 12.10 8.88
CA TYR A 140 -10.47 12.04 7.55
C TYR A 140 -9.82 13.01 6.56
N ARG A 141 -9.24 14.12 7.02
CA ARG A 141 -8.40 15.00 6.17
C ARG A 141 -7.14 14.26 5.72
N LEU A 142 -6.41 13.64 6.65
CA LEU A 142 -5.20 12.87 6.38
C LEU A 142 -5.48 11.66 5.48
N ASP A 143 -6.58 10.94 5.70
CA ASP A 143 -7.00 9.83 4.83
C ASP A 143 -7.20 10.28 3.38
N ARG A 144 -7.91 11.39 3.16
CA ARG A 144 -8.11 11.96 1.81
C ARG A 144 -6.77 12.31 1.16
N GLU A 145 -5.86 12.95 1.88
CA GLU A 145 -4.53 13.30 1.38
C GLU A 145 -3.70 12.05 1.03
N LEU A 146 -3.74 11.04 1.90
CA LEU A 146 -3.04 9.78 1.68
C LEU A 146 -3.58 9.08 0.44
N ARG A 147 -4.92 9.05 0.28
CA ARG A 147 -5.57 8.47 -0.89
C ARG A 147 -5.15 9.16 -2.17
N LEU A 148 -5.09 10.50 -2.20
CA LEU A 148 -4.60 11.25 -3.37
C LEU A 148 -3.15 10.89 -3.72
N CYS A 149 -2.30 10.69 -2.71
CA CYS A 149 -0.93 10.24 -2.93
C CYS A 149 -0.90 8.85 -3.59
N TYR A 150 -1.67 7.88 -3.10
CA TYR A 150 -1.77 6.56 -3.74
C TYR A 150 -2.35 6.63 -5.17
N LEU A 151 -3.36 7.48 -5.40
CA LEU A 151 -3.94 7.68 -6.73
C LEU A 151 -2.93 8.26 -7.73
N SER A 152 -1.99 9.10 -7.28
CA SER A 152 -0.93 9.59 -8.16
C SER A 152 -0.06 8.47 -8.74
N PHE A 153 0.14 7.36 -8.00
CA PHE A 153 0.80 6.17 -8.56
C PHE A 153 -0.10 5.42 -9.53
N THR A 154 -1.42 5.35 -9.29
CA THR A 154 -2.38 4.76 -10.24
C THR A 154 -2.38 5.50 -11.58
N GLU A 155 -2.25 6.82 -11.54
CA GLU A 155 -2.17 7.65 -12.75
C GLU A 155 -0.82 7.53 -13.47
N HIS A 156 0.26 7.36 -12.70
CA HIS A 156 1.63 7.39 -13.23
C HIS A 156 2.16 6.02 -13.68
N TYR A 157 1.72 4.92 -13.07
CA TYR A 157 2.18 3.57 -13.38
C TYR A 157 1.04 2.59 -13.60
N ALA A 158 1.17 1.71 -14.58
CA ALA A 158 0.16 0.70 -14.92
C ALA A 158 -0.16 -0.24 -13.75
N GLY A 159 0.83 -0.56 -12.91
CA GLY A 159 0.66 -1.37 -11.70
C GLY A 159 0.22 -0.61 -10.45
N GLY A 160 -0.04 0.70 -10.56
CA GLY A 160 -0.28 1.59 -9.41
C GLY A 160 -1.68 1.51 -8.80
N GLY A 161 -2.56 0.64 -9.29
CA GLY A 161 -3.94 0.55 -8.82
C GLY A 161 -4.08 0.10 -7.35
N MET A 162 -5.12 0.59 -6.68
CA MET A 162 -5.36 0.37 -5.23
C MET A 162 -5.96 -1.01 -4.87
N SER A 163 -5.95 -2.00 -5.76
CA SER A 163 -6.57 -3.31 -5.52
C SER A 163 -5.62 -4.38 -4.98
N GLY A 164 -4.36 -4.04 -4.70
CA GLY A 164 -3.34 -5.02 -4.30
C GLY A 164 -2.48 -5.52 -5.46
N LEU A 165 -1.18 -5.68 -5.21
CA LEU A 165 -0.18 -6.06 -6.21
C LEU A 165 -0.46 -7.41 -6.87
N LEU A 166 -0.91 -8.43 -6.12
CA LEU A 166 -1.24 -9.73 -6.70
C LEU A 166 -2.38 -9.65 -7.72
N ILE A 167 -3.41 -8.85 -7.42
CA ILE A 167 -4.55 -8.62 -8.33
C ILE A 167 -4.11 -7.77 -9.52
N GLN A 168 -3.27 -6.75 -9.31
CA GLN A 168 -2.72 -5.94 -10.39
C GLN A 168 -1.85 -6.77 -11.35
N ALA A 169 -1.06 -7.71 -10.84
CA ALA A 169 -0.25 -8.62 -11.65
C ALA A 169 -1.10 -9.44 -12.64
N GLU A 170 -2.25 -9.95 -12.17
CA GLU A 170 -3.20 -10.69 -13.02
C GLU A 170 -3.77 -9.80 -14.12
N ARG A 171 -4.07 -8.53 -13.81
CA ARG A 171 -4.60 -7.55 -14.78
C ARG A 171 -3.57 -7.10 -15.81
N LEU A 172 -2.30 -6.96 -15.40
CA LEU A 172 -1.21 -6.58 -16.29
C LEU A 172 -0.86 -7.68 -17.30
N ALA A 173 -1.23 -8.93 -17.03
CA ALA A 173 -1.03 -10.06 -17.93
C ALA A 173 0.41 -10.17 -18.48
N GLY A 174 1.40 -9.91 -17.62
CA GLY A 174 2.83 -9.96 -17.96
C GLY A 174 3.44 -8.62 -18.40
N ARG A 175 2.66 -7.54 -18.48
CA ARG A 175 3.20 -6.18 -18.67
C ARG A 175 3.96 -5.68 -17.44
N PRO A 176 4.94 -4.76 -17.60
CA PRO A 176 5.65 -4.17 -16.48
C PRO A 176 4.72 -3.36 -15.57
N PHE A 177 5.01 -3.36 -14.26
CA PHE A 177 4.27 -2.56 -13.28
C PHE A 177 4.59 -1.08 -13.40
N LEU A 178 5.86 -0.75 -13.65
CA LEU A 178 6.39 0.61 -13.74
C LEU A 178 6.34 1.17 -15.17
N GLU A 179 5.53 0.56 -16.05
CA GLU A 179 5.19 1.13 -17.35
C GLU A 179 4.26 2.33 -17.15
N THR A 180 4.63 3.51 -17.67
CA THR A 180 3.74 4.66 -17.69
C THR A 180 2.60 4.40 -18.67
N PRO A 181 1.33 4.59 -18.28
CA PRO A 181 0.21 4.46 -19.21
C PRO A 181 0.43 5.40 -20.40
N SER A 182 0.57 4.85 -21.60
CA SER A 182 0.57 5.65 -22.82
C SER A 182 -0.75 6.39 -22.88
N ARG A 183 -0.73 7.72 -22.70
CA ARG A 183 -1.91 8.57 -22.86
C ARG A 183 -2.44 8.37 -24.29
N SER A 184 -3.48 7.56 -24.44
CA SER A 184 -4.21 7.43 -25.69
C SER A 184 -4.74 8.82 -26.08
N ARG A 185 -4.16 9.37 -27.16
CA ARG A 185 -4.64 10.47 -28.03
C ARG A 185 -5.59 11.48 -27.37
N GLN A 186 -5.12 12.71 -27.22
CA GLN A 186 -6.02 13.87 -27.28
C GLN A 186 -6.96 13.69 -28.49
N PRO A 187 -8.28 13.88 -28.35
CA PRO A 187 -9.12 14.04 -29.53
C PRO A 187 -8.53 15.21 -30.33
N GLN A 188 -8.15 14.93 -31.57
CA GLN A 188 -7.82 15.96 -32.53
C GLN A 188 -9.01 16.91 -32.57
N GLN A 189 -8.77 18.18 -32.26
CA GLN A 189 -9.70 19.23 -32.61
C GLN A 189 -9.85 19.17 -34.13
N GLU A 190 -11.00 18.70 -34.62
CA GLU A 190 -11.39 18.91 -36.01
C GLU A 190 -11.54 20.42 -36.20
N PRO A 191 -10.86 21.02 -37.21
CA PRO A 191 -11.12 22.39 -37.56
C PRO A 191 -12.38 22.48 -38.43
N ILE A 192 -13.25 23.41 -38.03
CA ILE A 192 -14.38 24.06 -38.72
C ILE A 192 -15.71 23.31 -38.66
#